data_AF-A0A3N4KW89-F1
#
_entry.id   AF-A0A3N4KW89-F1
#
_cell.length_a   1.000
_cell.length_b   1.000
_cell.length_c   1.000
_cell.angle_alpha   90.00
_cell.angle_beta   90.00
_cell.angle_gamma   90.00
#
_symmetry.space_group_name_H-M   'P 1'
#
loop_
_entity.id
_entity.type
_entity.pdbx_description
1 polymer ?
#
loop_
_entity_poly.entity_id
_entity_poly.type
_entity_poly.pdbx_seq_one_letter_code
_entity_poly.pdbx_strand_id
1 'polypeptide(L)'
;MASHNSYPNFTDLSLKDERLSSTISRVPSYHTDDFWPTQKKKPRVHLRPRTLPKRDASTRRKKAGWMFFPTFLLSAALPIAWLVLWFTTTDDEKTCRLDENSAPIFGINYSIGVLSFTAAKWVDVAFDVVVGHGGQALLCWASYRAILDTLSQMMESDEVSYELFITLTMNGSTFLTLLAILKRIATRWEHRGRMTLIFLVTAYVLIFPTLMAAMTGYSTRAEGWFILNDGNLVTHDTFLYEMRDAQIVLDGSRIGMEDNATFSLEKWAEISGENHTEYEGIGHEYRVGDVVYRVGFEPLHTQFGYQFRGEAYDMAFTSNPSRHRCIATEKYQYGVSTVIFRGTIVLQMLWTYTIYALWVHANRKGQLCSAGRKLGPFRAVADLAGAMKVDLGENASAYPDKVLEKECSRSKPGLRYYIDPCGDGTWHVGLSSGRPKDEVLVLDDDARLYR
;
A
#
# COMPACT_ATOMS: atom_id res chain seq x y z
N MET A 1 -40.48 -6.71 14.96
CA MET A 1 -40.19 -5.50 15.75
C MET A 1 -39.84 -4.39 14.77
N ALA A 2 -40.83 -3.56 14.48
CA ALA A 2 -40.75 -2.46 13.53
C ALA A 2 -40.52 -1.16 14.32
N SER A 3 -39.59 -0.32 13.87
CA SER A 3 -39.54 1.09 14.27
C SER A 3 -39.47 1.95 13.02
N HIS A 4 -40.63 2.50 12.68
CA HIS A 4 -40.81 3.62 11.75
C HIS A 4 -40.01 4.84 12.23
N ASN A 5 -39.20 5.43 11.35
CA ASN A 5 -38.72 6.81 11.51
C ASN A 5 -39.30 7.64 10.37
N SER A 6 -40.29 8.46 10.74
CA SER A 6 -40.98 9.43 9.91
C SER A 6 -40.21 10.74 9.92
N TYR A 7 -39.80 11.22 8.75
CA TYR A 7 -39.32 12.60 8.59
C TYR A 7 -40.53 13.53 8.36
N PRO A 8 -40.58 14.74 8.97
CA PRO A 8 -41.64 15.68 8.66
C PRO A 8 -41.36 16.44 7.35
N ASN A 9 -42.39 16.48 6.51
CA ASN A 9 -42.47 17.30 5.30
C ASN A 9 -42.49 18.80 5.66
N PHE A 10 -41.65 19.58 4.98
CA PHE A 10 -41.62 21.04 5.04
C PHE A 10 -42.37 21.61 3.82
N THR A 11 -43.69 21.66 3.91
CA THR A 11 -44.56 22.41 2.98
C THR A 11 -45.78 22.88 3.74
N ASP A 12 -45.73 24.10 4.28
CA ASP A 12 -46.83 25.06 4.41
C ASP A 12 -46.51 26.04 5.53
N LEU A 13 -46.18 27.28 5.15
CA LEU A 13 -46.32 28.45 6.00
C LEU A 13 -46.56 29.66 5.10
N SER A 14 -47.75 29.65 4.49
CA SER A 14 -48.46 30.86 4.10
C SER A 14 -49.18 31.39 5.33
N LEU A 15 -48.69 32.47 5.94
CA LEU A 15 -49.48 33.27 6.86
C LEU A 15 -49.17 34.76 6.63
N LYS A 16 -50.21 35.43 6.13
CA LYS A 16 -50.40 36.87 6.16
C LYS A 16 -50.33 37.34 7.61
N ASP A 17 -49.49 38.33 7.89
CA ASP A 17 -49.66 39.19 9.05
C ASP A 17 -49.29 40.63 8.69
N GLU A 18 -50.28 41.35 8.15
CA GLU A 18 -50.36 42.81 8.19
C GLU A 18 -50.68 43.23 9.62
N ARG A 19 -49.67 43.33 10.49
CA ARG A 19 -49.74 44.09 11.76
C ARG A 19 -48.38 44.14 12.47
N LEU A 20 -47.38 44.75 11.85
CA LEU A 20 -46.13 45.15 12.51
C LEU A 20 -45.51 46.37 11.80
N SER A 21 -46.34 47.40 11.58
CA SER A 21 -45.94 48.65 10.90
C SER A 21 -45.79 49.86 11.85
N SER A 22 -45.65 49.66 13.17
CA SER A 22 -45.56 50.82 14.07
C SER A 22 -44.78 50.61 15.36
N THR A 23 -43.63 49.93 15.34
CA THR A 23 -42.66 50.01 16.45
C THR A 23 -41.23 49.69 16.03
N ILE A 24 -40.70 50.36 15.01
CA ILE A 24 -39.25 50.42 14.76
C ILE A 24 -38.88 51.88 14.50
N SER A 25 -38.74 52.63 15.59
CA SER A 25 -38.01 53.90 15.57
C SER A 25 -37.00 53.83 16.70
N ARG A 26 -35.73 54.14 16.37
CA ARG A 26 -34.50 54.08 17.19
C ARG A 26 -33.73 52.76 17.13
N VAL A 27 -33.11 52.51 15.98
CA VAL A 27 -31.81 51.82 15.92
C VAL A 27 -30.73 52.91 16.05
N PRO A 28 -29.80 52.82 17.02
CA PRO A 28 -28.67 53.74 17.10
C PRO A 28 -27.78 53.54 15.87
N SER A 29 -27.46 54.63 15.18
CA SER A 29 -26.42 54.64 14.15
C SER A 29 -25.06 54.37 14.80
N TYR A 30 -24.63 53.12 14.80
CA TYR A 30 -23.24 52.80 15.10
C TYR A 30 -22.40 53.21 13.89
N HIS A 31 -21.68 54.33 14.02
CA HIS A 31 -20.59 54.70 13.11
C HIS A 31 -19.55 53.57 13.14
N THR A 32 -19.43 52.83 12.04
CA THR A 32 -18.49 51.71 11.88
C THR A 32 -17.08 52.16 11.49
N ASP A 33 -16.75 53.45 11.62
CA ASP A 33 -15.52 54.01 11.06
C ASP A 33 -14.27 53.80 11.94
N ASP A 34 -14.41 53.34 13.19
CA ASP A 34 -13.31 53.34 14.16
C ASP A 34 -12.67 51.97 14.46
N PHE A 35 -13.12 50.86 13.85
CA PHE A 35 -12.64 49.51 14.26
C PHE A 35 -11.59 48.85 13.36
N TRP A 36 -11.16 49.48 12.28
CA TRP A 36 -10.04 48.97 11.48
C TRP A 36 -8.80 49.82 11.74
N PRO A 37 -7.81 49.35 12.52
CA PRO A 37 -6.52 50.03 12.61
C PRO A 37 -6.01 50.21 11.18
N THR A 38 -5.66 51.46 10.84
CA THR A 38 -5.12 51.86 9.54
C THR A 38 -3.88 51.02 9.23
N GLN A 39 -4.10 49.86 8.61
CA GLN A 39 -3.01 49.02 8.12
C GLN A 39 -2.27 49.88 7.11
N LYS A 40 -1.05 50.30 7.47
CA LYS A 40 -0.11 50.93 6.55
C LYS A 40 -0.06 50.08 5.30
N LYS A 41 -0.72 50.56 4.22
CA LYS A 41 -0.82 49.86 2.95
C LYS A 41 0.60 49.59 2.47
N LYS A 42 1.06 48.35 2.63
CA LYS A 42 2.28 47.91 1.95
C LYS A 42 2.06 48.20 0.47
N PRO A 43 3.01 48.87 -0.22
CA PRO A 43 2.85 49.20 -1.62
C PRO A 43 2.53 47.93 -2.40
N ARG A 44 1.48 47.97 -3.24
CA ARG A 44 1.11 46.85 -4.09
C ARG A 44 2.31 46.52 -4.96
N VAL A 45 2.84 45.30 -4.80
CA VAL A 45 3.94 44.81 -5.63
C VAL A 45 3.35 44.51 -7.00
N HIS A 46 3.50 45.45 -7.93
CA HIS A 46 3.25 45.18 -9.34
C HIS A 46 4.37 44.27 -9.87
N LEU A 47 4.02 43.01 -10.13
CA LEU A 47 4.93 42.06 -10.76
C LEU A 47 5.23 42.59 -12.18
N ARG A 48 6.51 42.85 -12.48
CA ARG A 48 6.93 43.26 -13.82
C ARG A 48 6.76 42.12 -14.82
N PRO A 49 6.48 42.40 -16.10
CA PRO A 49 6.54 41.42 -17.17
C PRO A 49 7.88 40.69 -17.11
N ARG A 50 7.84 39.35 -17.09
CA ARG A 50 9.05 38.53 -17.02
C ARG A 50 9.24 37.83 -18.34
N THR A 51 10.40 38.00 -18.95
CA THR A 51 10.83 37.17 -20.07
C THR A 51 10.95 35.72 -19.60
N LEU A 52 10.47 34.78 -20.41
CA LEU A 52 10.63 33.36 -20.12
C LEU A 52 12.13 33.05 -20.12
N PRO A 53 12.72 32.65 -18.97
CA PRO A 53 14.15 32.42 -18.93
C PRO A 53 14.51 31.22 -19.80
N LYS A 54 15.45 31.39 -20.74
CA LYS A 54 16.03 30.27 -21.52
C LYS A 54 16.72 29.33 -20.53
N ARG A 55 16.05 28.24 -20.20
CA ARG A 55 16.47 27.38 -19.10
C ARG A 55 17.45 26.34 -19.62
N ASP A 56 18.67 26.39 -19.10
CA ASP A 56 19.72 25.41 -19.44
C ASP A 56 19.21 23.97 -19.19
N ALA A 57 19.38 23.12 -20.21
CA ALA A 57 19.04 21.71 -20.19
C ALA A 57 19.67 20.95 -19.00
N SER A 58 20.85 21.39 -18.53
CA SER A 58 21.54 20.83 -17.37
C SER A 58 20.69 20.94 -16.07
N THR A 59 20.06 22.09 -15.87
CA THR A 59 19.22 22.38 -14.69
C THR A 59 17.93 21.56 -14.72
N ARG A 60 17.45 21.24 -15.93
CA ARG A 60 16.25 20.41 -16.14
C ARG A 60 16.51 18.95 -15.74
N ARG A 61 17.65 18.38 -16.13
CA ARG A 61 18.06 17.01 -15.75
C ARG A 61 18.26 16.86 -14.24
N LYS A 62 18.90 17.83 -13.59
CA LYS A 62 19.11 17.79 -12.12
C LYS A 62 17.79 17.78 -11.35
N LYS A 63 16.81 18.59 -11.74
CA LYS A 63 15.48 18.61 -11.09
C LYS A 63 14.66 17.34 -11.38
N ALA A 64 14.82 16.76 -12.56
CA ALA A 64 14.21 15.47 -12.88
C ALA A 64 14.74 14.36 -11.96
N GLY A 65 16.07 14.29 -11.81
CA GLY A 65 16.72 13.38 -10.88
C GLY A 65 16.14 13.52 -9.48
N TRP A 66 16.08 14.74 -8.94
CA TRP A 66 15.53 14.98 -7.59
C TRP A 66 14.06 14.61 -7.43
N MET A 67 13.24 14.74 -8.48
CA MET A 67 11.81 14.42 -8.41
C MET A 67 11.57 12.91 -8.40
N PHE A 68 12.28 12.17 -9.24
CA PHE A 68 12.06 10.73 -9.39
C PHE A 68 13.02 9.86 -8.59
N PHE A 69 14.09 10.42 -8.04
CA PHE A 69 15.04 9.66 -7.23
C PHE A 69 14.35 8.96 -6.04
N PRO A 70 13.47 9.62 -5.24
CA PRO A 70 12.76 8.93 -4.17
C PRO A 70 11.86 7.79 -4.68
N THR A 71 11.19 7.98 -5.82
CA THR A 71 10.29 6.98 -6.40
C THR A 71 11.05 5.80 -6.99
N PHE A 72 12.18 6.05 -7.67
CA PHE A 72 13.05 5.00 -8.20
C PHE A 72 13.75 4.23 -7.08
N LEU A 73 14.16 4.92 -6.01
CA LEU A 73 14.68 4.28 -4.81
C LEU A 73 13.65 3.33 -4.21
N LEU A 74 12.38 3.74 -4.09
CA LEU A 74 11.32 2.87 -3.59
C LEU A 74 11.14 1.63 -4.49
N SER A 75 11.11 1.84 -5.81
CA SER A 75 11.02 0.73 -6.78
C SER A 75 12.22 -0.20 -6.81
N ALA A 76 13.41 0.28 -6.45
CA ALA A 76 14.61 -0.55 -6.34
C ALA A 76 14.71 -1.24 -4.96
N ALA A 77 14.27 -0.57 -3.90
CA ALA A 77 14.31 -1.08 -2.54
C ALA A 77 13.37 -2.27 -2.35
N LEU A 78 12.16 -2.27 -2.94
CA LEU A 78 11.21 -3.37 -2.76
C LEU A 78 11.72 -4.72 -3.33
N PRO A 79 12.30 -4.80 -4.56
CA PRO A 79 12.97 -6.01 -5.04
C PRO A 79 14.18 -6.43 -4.21
N ILE A 80 14.98 -5.48 -3.72
CA ILE A 80 16.12 -5.80 -2.87
C ILE A 80 15.63 -6.39 -1.54
N ALA A 81 14.62 -5.77 -0.92
CA ALA A 81 13.97 -6.30 0.27
C ALA A 81 13.38 -7.69 0.01
N TRP A 82 12.77 -7.91 -1.16
CA TRP A 82 12.30 -9.24 -1.55
C TRP A 82 13.44 -10.26 -1.67
N LEU A 83 14.56 -9.90 -2.30
CA LEU A 83 15.72 -10.78 -2.42
C LEU A 83 16.30 -11.10 -1.04
N VAL A 84 16.43 -10.10 -0.16
CA VAL A 84 16.87 -10.32 1.22
C VAL A 84 15.90 -11.27 1.93
N LEU A 85 14.60 -11.02 1.85
CA LEU A 85 13.58 -11.91 2.42
C LEU A 85 13.72 -13.32 1.88
N TRP A 86 13.86 -13.49 0.57
CA TRP A 86 14.04 -14.79 -0.10
C TRP A 86 15.28 -15.55 0.38
N PHE A 87 16.40 -14.86 0.59
CA PHE A 87 17.62 -15.49 1.12
C PHE A 87 17.54 -15.77 2.62
N THR A 88 16.75 -15.01 3.38
CA THR A 88 16.51 -15.25 4.81
C THR A 88 15.43 -16.30 5.08
N THR A 89 14.59 -16.61 4.09
CA THR A 89 13.63 -17.72 4.14
C THR A 89 14.34 -19.02 3.76
N THR A 90 15.36 -19.41 4.53
CA THR A 90 15.64 -20.84 4.68
C THR A 90 14.53 -21.38 5.57
N ASP A 91 13.73 -22.31 5.05
CA ASP A 91 12.58 -22.93 5.70
C ASP A 91 12.86 -23.22 7.18
N ASP A 92 12.31 -22.39 8.08
CA ASP A 92 12.16 -22.78 9.47
C ASP A 92 11.04 -23.82 9.49
N GLU A 93 11.44 -25.07 9.32
CA GLU A 93 10.68 -26.33 9.48
C GLU A 93 9.93 -26.39 10.85
N LYS A 94 10.14 -25.39 11.71
CA LYS A 94 9.63 -25.26 13.08
C LYS A 94 8.30 -24.50 13.20
N THR A 95 7.78 -23.87 12.15
CA THR A 95 6.49 -23.17 12.25
C THR A 95 5.31 -24.05 11.86
N CYS A 96 4.70 -24.69 12.86
CA CYS A 96 3.43 -25.40 12.72
C CYS A 96 2.35 -24.42 12.22
N ARG A 97 1.76 -24.65 11.04
CA ARG A 97 0.65 -23.83 10.52
C ARG A 97 -0.68 -24.48 10.87
N LEU A 98 -1.62 -23.68 11.39
CA LEU A 98 -2.95 -24.13 11.81
C LEU A 98 -3.81 -24.72 10.67
N ASP A 99 -3.43 -24.49 9.40
CA ASP A 99 -4.12 -25.01 8.21
C ASP A 99 -3.11 -25.63 7.24
N GLU A 100 -2.83 -26.93 7.41
CA GLU A 100 -1.98 -27.71 6.50
C GLU A 100 -2.68 -28.05 5.17
N ASN A 101 -4.02 -28.02 5.14
CA ASN A 101 -4.80 -28.47 3.97
C ASN A 101 -5.21 -27.33 2.99
N SER A 102 -4.99 -26.07 3.35
CA SER A 102 -5.30 -24.93 2.48
C SER A 102 -4.72 -23.64 3.04
N ALA A 103 -3.40 -23.48 2.95
CA ALA A 103 -2.78 -22.18 3.22
C ALA A 103 -3.45 -21.13 2.31
N PRO A 104 -4.12 -20.09 2.88
CA PRO A 104 -4.79 -19.11 2.06
C PRO A 104 -3.76 -18.43 1.15
N ILE A 105 -4.05 -18.35 -0.15
CA ILE A 105 -3.13 -17.78 -1.16
C ILE A 105 -2.68 -16.35 -0.78
N PHE A 106 -3.53 -15.63 -0.04
CA PHE A 106 -3.27 -14.27 0.44
C PHE A 106 -2.85 -14.19 1.91
N GLY A 107 -2.71 -15.31 2.60
CA GLY A 107 -2.33 -15.36 4.00
C GLY A 107 -0.91 -14.86 4.24
N ILE A 108 -0.65 -14.47 5.49
CA ILE A 108 0.70 -14.15 5.96
C ILE A 108 1.53 -15.43 5.92
N ASN A 109 2.53 -15.46 5.05
CA ASN A 109 3.39 -16.62 4.86
C ASN A 109 4.83 -16.38 5.32
N TYR A 110 5.18 -15.13 5.56
CA TYR A 110 6.41 -14.74 6.20
C TYR A 110 6.08 -13.91 7.43
N SER A 111 6.49 -14.34 8.61
CA SER A 111 6.23 -13.65 9.87
C SER A 111 7.45 -13.67 10.76
N ILE A 112 7.65 -12.58 11.51
CA ILE A 112 8.77 -12.41 12.41
C ILE A 112 8.24 -12.00 13.79
N GLY A 113 8.94 -12.46 14.81
CA GLY A 113 8.85 -11.93 16.17
C GLY A 113 7.86 -12.69 17.05
N VAL A 114 8.00 -12.41 18.35
CA VAL A 114 7.09 -12.85 19.40
C VAL A 114 6.56 -11.60 20.07
N LEU A 115 5.35 -11.20 19.70
CA LEU A 115 4.73 -9.96 20.11
C LEU A 115 3.52 -10.26 21.00
N SER A 116 3.24 -9.36 21.95
CA SER A 116 1.93 -9.32 22.58
C SER A 116 0.89 -8.80 21.58
N PHE A 117 -0.38 -9.10 21.81
CA PHE A 117 -1.49 -8.58 20.97
C PHE A 117 -1.39 -7.06 20.77
N THR A 118 -1.19 -6.32 21.87
CA THR A 118 -1.08 -4.86 21.84
C THR A 118 0.11 -4.39 21.02
N ALA A 119 1.27 -5.02 21.15
CA ALA A 119 2.45 -4.66 20.37
C ALA A 119 2.25 -4.91 18.87
N ALA A 120 1.72 -6.09 18.51
CA ALA A 120 1.43 -6.44 17.11
C ALA A 120 0.46 -5.44 16.47
N LYS A 121 -0.61 -5.06 17.18
CA LYS A 121 -1.59 -4.08 16.70
C LYS A 121 -0.99 -2.68 16.51
N TRP A 122 -0.09 -2.25 17.39
CA TRP A 122 0.61 -0.97 17.22
C TRP A 122 1.54 -0.97 16.01
N VAL A 123 2.26 -2.08 15.77
CA VAL A 123 3.12 -2.22 14.58
C VAL A 123 2.29 -2.14 13.30
N ASP A 124 1.16 -2.82 13.27
CA ASP A 124 0.22 -2.82 12.14
C ASP A 124 -0.30 -1.39 11.84
N VAL A 125 -0.80 -0.69 12.86
CA VAL A 125 -1.27 0.70 12.73
C VAL A 125 -0.12 1.64 12.30
N ALA A 126 1.07 1.49 12.86
CA ALA A 126 2.21 2.32 12.51
C ALA A 126 2.63 2.11 11.04
N PHE A 127 2.60 0.87 10.57
CA PHE A 127 2.90 0.52 9.18
C PHE A 127 1.87 1.14 8.23
N ASP A 128 0.57 1.02 8.51
CA ASP A 128 -0.49 1.58 7.68
C ASP A 128 -0.40 3.11 7.58
N VAL A 129 -0.10 3.79 8.69
CA VAL A 129 0.03 5.26 8.70
C VAL A 129 1.29 5.71 7.96
N VAL A 130 2.45 5.15 8.31
CA VAL A 130 3.73 5.63 7.78
C VAL A 130 3.97 5.14 6.35
N VAL A 131 3.81 3.84 6.12
CA VAL A 131 4.08 3.23 4.81
C VAL A 131 2.87 3.37 3.90
N GLY A 132 1.67 3.02 4.37
CA GLY A 132 0.44 3.13 3.58
C GLY A 132 0.11 4.57 3.19
N HIS A 133 -0.24 5.41 4.17
CA HIS A 133 -0.65 6.79 3.90
C HIS A 133 0.51 7.73 3.60
N GLY A 134 1.64 7.60 4.30
CA GLY A 134 2.84 8.39 4.01
C GLY A 134 3.40 8.10 2.61
N GLY A 135 3.43 6.83 2.21
CA GLY A 135 3.76 6.42 0.84
C GLY A 135 2.79 6.99 -0.19
N GLN A 136 1.47 6.89 0.07
CA GLN A 136 0.45 7.48 -0.79
C GLN A 136 0.63 8.99 -0.99
N ALA A 137 0.94 9.73 0.07
CA ALA A 137 1.18 11.18 -0.02
C ALA A 137 2.37 11.51 -0.93
N LEU A 138 3.47 10.74 -0.84
CA LEU A 138 4.63 10.89 -1.71
C LEU A 138 4.28 10.57 -3.18
N LEU A 139 3.58 9.45 -3.42
CA LEU A 139 3.13 9.06 -4.76
C LEU A 139 2.17 10.10 -5.36
N CYS A 140 1.26 10.65 -4.56
CA CYS A 140 0.33 11.70 -4.98
C CYS A 140 1.08 12.98 -5.36
N TRP A 141 2.06 13.40 -4.56
CA TRP A 141 2.89 14.57 -4.86
C TRP A 141 3.65 14.42 -6.20
N ALA A 142 4.29 13.28 -6.42
CA ALA A 142 4.99 12.98 -7.67
C ALA A 142 4.01 12.91 -8.86
N SER A 143 2.87 12.24 -8.67
CA SER A 143 1.81 12.12 -9.68
C SER A 143 1.28 13.48 -10.11
N TYR A 144 0.91 14.31 -9.13
CA TYR A 144 0.37 15.65 -9.37
C TYR A 144 1.30 16.50 -10.23
N ARG A 145 2.61 16.46 -9.95
CA ARG A 145 3.61 17.20 -10.73
C ARG A 145 3.66 16.78 -12.19
N ALA A 146 3.72 15.47 -12.48
CA ALA A 146 3.81 15.02 -13.87
C ALA A 146 2.48 15.16 -14.61
N ILE A 147 1.35 14.97 -13.92
CA ILE A 147 0.00 15.16 -14.48
C ILE A 147 -0.18 16.63 -14.88
N LEU A 148 0.22 17.59 -14.05
CA LEU A 148 0.12 19.02 -14.39
C LEU A 148 1.02 19.43 -15.56
N ASP A 149 2.26 18.93 -15.61
CA ASP A 149 3.15 19.17 -16.77
C ASP A 149 2.51 18.56 -18.05
N THR A 150 1.91 17.37 -17.95
CA THR A 150 1.22 16.71 -19.07
C THR A 150 -0.03 17.48 -19.49
N LEU A 151 -0.83 17.95 -18.54
CA LEU A 151 -2.03 18.76 -18.80
C LEU A 151 -1.66 20.07 -19.51
N SER A 152 -0.57 20.71 -19.09
CA SER A 152 -0.06 21.89 -19.78
C SER A 152 0.30 21.58 -21.23
N GLN A 153 0.98 20.46 -21.48
CA GLN A 153 1.32 20.02 -22.84
C GLN A 153 0.07 19.69 -23.66
N MET A 154 -0.96 19.10 -23.06
CA MET A 154 -2.24 18.85 -23.73
C MET A 154 -2.91 20.15 -24.17
N MET A 155 -2.89 21.19 -23.34
CA MET A 155 -3.45 22.51 -23.67
C MET A 155 -2.61 23.32 -24.68
N GLU A 156 -1.38 22.89 -24.98
CA GLU A 156 -0.57 23.46 -26.06
C GLU A 156 -0.96 22.87 -27.42
N SER A 157 -1.25 21.57 -27.48
CA SER A 157 -1.60 20.88 -28.73
C SER A 157 -3.11 20.90 -29.02
N ASP A 158 -3.91 20.70 -27.98
CA ASP A 158 -5.31 20.32 -28.09
C ASP A 158 -6.20 21.10 -27.11
N GLU A 159 -7.51 20.99 -27.31
CA GLU A 159 -8.49 21.62 -26.43
C GLU A 159 -8.84 20.72 -25.24
N VAL A 160 -8.73 21.28 -24.04
CA VAL A 160 -9.07 20.61 -22.78
C VAL A 160 -10.36 21.19 -22.21
N SER A 161 -11.31 20.35 -21.79
CA SER A 161 -12.54 20.86 -21.16
C SER A 161 -12.26 21.52 -19.80
N TYR A 162 -13.02 22.56 -19.47
CA TYR A 162 -13.04 23.19 -18.13
C TYR A 162 -13.13 22.18 -16.98
N GLU A 163 -14.07 21.24 -17.07
CA GLU A 163 -14.28 20.17 -16.06
C GLU A 163 -12.98 19.37 -15.80
N LEU A 164 -12.31 18.92 -16.86
CA LEU A 164 -11.07 18.15 -16.74
C LEU A 164 -9.94 19.00 -16.16
N PHE A 165 -9.81 20.26 -16.60
CA PHE A 165 -8.81 21.17 -16.08
C PHE A 165 -8.98 21.40 -14.57
N ILE A 166 -10.19 21.74 -14.14
CA ILE A 166 -10.52 21.97 -12.72
C ILE A 166 -10.26 20.70 -11.91
N THR A 167 -10.73 19.55 -12.42
CA THR A 167 -10.57 18.26 -11.76
C THR A 167 -9.10 17.92 -11.51
N LEU A 168 -8.24 18.07 -12.51
CA LEU A 168 -6.82 17.72 -12.39
C LEU A 168 -6.00 18.76 -11.63
N THR A 169 -6.39 20.04 -11.66
CA THR A 169 -5.63 21.12 -11.01
C THR A 169 -6.02 21.35 -9.56
N MET A 170 -7.31 21.17 -9.22
CA MET A 170 -7.89 21.51 -7.92
C MET A 170 -8.30 20.29 -7.09
N ASN A 171 -8.83 19.22 -7.70
CA ASN A 171 -9.43 18.09 -6.96
C ASN A 171 -8.45 16.93 -6.67
N GLY A 172 -7.15 17.09 -6.97
CA GLY A 172 -6.10 16.13 -6.62
C GLY A 172 -6.32 14.72 -7.16
N SER A 173 -5.80 13.70 -6.48
CA SER A 173 -6.01 12.28 -6.81
C SER A 173 -7.19 11.72 -6.02
N THR A 174 -8.43 12.11 -6.36
CA THR A 174 -9.65 11.64 -5.69
C THR A 174 -10.47 10.68 -6.57
N PHE A 175 -11.40 9.94 -5.98
CA PHE A 175 -12.28 9.02 -6.75
C PHE A 175 -13.08 9.75 -7.85
N LEU A 176 -13.49 10.99 -7.60
CA LEU A 176 -14.16 11.84 -8.59
C LEU A 176 -13.26 12.11 -9.80
N THR A 177 -11.96 12.35 -9.55
CA THR A 177 -11.00 12.56 -10.65
C THR A 177 -10.87 11.31 -11.52
N LEU A 178 -10.86 10.13 -10.90
CA LEU A 178 -10.80 8.85 -11.60
C LEU A 178 -12.00 8.66 -12.54
N LEU A 179 -13.22 8.93 -12.04
CA LEU A 179 -14.45 8.83 -12.83
C LEU A 179 -14.50 9.85 -13.98
N ALA A 180 -14.08 11.09 -13.73
CA ALA A 180 -14.02 12.13 -14.75
C ALA A 180 -13.04 11.76 -15.88
N ILE A 181 -11.86 11.23 -15.54
CA ILE A 181 -10.88 10.75 -16.53
C ILE A 181 -11.46 9.56 -17.32
N LEU A 182 -12.09 8.59 -16.64
CA LEU A 182 -12.67 7.41 -17.29
C LEU A 182 -13.74 7.79 -18.33
N LYS A 183 -14.64 8.70 -17.96
CA LYS A 183 -15.67 9.25 -18.86
C LYS A 183 -15.04 9.92 -20.10
N ARG A 184 -13.91 10.61 -19.91
CA ARG A 184 -13.18 11.27 -21.01
C ARG A 184 -12.48 10.27 -21.93
N ILE A 185 -11.87 9.20 -21.39
CA ILE A 185 -11.28 8.11 -22.20
C ILE A 185 -12.35 7.47 -23.09
N ALA A 186 -13.52 7.19 -22.52
CA ALA A 186 -14.63 6.58 -23.26
C ALA A 186 -15.12 7.44 -24.44
N THR A 187 -15.11 8.78 -24.30
CA THR A 187 -15.75 9.70 -25.25
C THR A 187 -14.84 10.25 -26.33
N ARG A 188 -13.53 10.48 -26.09
CA ARG A 188 -12.61 11.04 -27.10
C ARG A 188 -11.45 10.10 -27.42
N TRP A 189 -11.28 9.74 -28.69
CA TRP A 189 -10.24 8.80 -29.15
C TRP A 189 -8.83 9.43 -29.22
N GLU A 190 -8.75 10.70 -29.61
CA GLU A 190 -7.50 11.38 -29.97
C GLU A 190 -6.49 11.52 -28.82
N HIS A 191 -6.92 11.40 -27.56
CA HIS A 191 -6.06 11.52 -26.38
C HIS A 191 -6.10 10.29 -25.47
N ARG A 192 -6.67 9.17 -25.93
CA ARG A 192 -6.87 7.97 -25.10
C ARG A 192 -5.59 7.49 -24.45
N GLY A 193 -4.49 7.40 -25.20
CA GLY A 193 -3.22 6.94 -24.65
C GLY A 193 -2.78 7.75 -23.42
N ARG A 194 -2.73 9.08 -23.56
CA ARG A 194 -2.31 9.97 -22.46
C ARG A 194 -3.27 9.92 -21.27
N MET A 195 -4.58 9.95 -21.53
CA MET A 195 -5.59 9.89 -20.47
C MET A 195 -5.59 8.53 -19.76
N THR A 196 -5.36 7.43 -20.47
CA THR A 196 -5.22 6.09 -19.89
C THR A 196 -4.01 6.02 -18.95
N LEU A 197 -2.87 6.61 -19.31
CA LEU A 197 -1.71 6.66 -18.41
C LEU A 197 -2.01 7.48 -17.14
N ILE A 198 -2.68 8.63 -17.27
CA ILE A 198 -3.11 9.45 -16.11
C ILE A 198 -4.10 8.66 -15.23
N PHE A 199 -5.03 7.93 -15.85
CA PHE A 199 -5.97 7.05 -15.15
C PHE A 199 -5.25 5.96 -14.36
N LEU A 200 -4.32 5.21 -14.98
CA LEU A 200 -3.56 4.15 -14.33
C LEU A 200 -2.74 4.67 -13.14
N VAL A 201 -2.09 5.83 -13.31
CA VAL A 201 -1.35 6.50 -12.23
C VAL A 201 -2.27 6.86 -11.07
N THR A 202 -3.42 7.46 -11.36
CA THR A 202 -4.37 7.89 -10.33
C THR A 202 -5.01 6.69 -9.62
N ALA A 203 -5.37 5.64 -10.34
CA ALA A 203 -5.93 4.41 -9.79
C ALA A 203 -4.94 3.73 -8.82
N TYR A 204 -3.67 3.65 -9.20
CA TYR A 204 -2.65 3.06 -8.34
C TYR A 204 -2.47 3.84 -7.04
N VAL A 205 -2.37 5.18 -7.11
CA VAL A 205 -2.25 6.04 -5.92
C VAL A 205 -3.44 5.86 -4.97
N LEU A 206 -4.65 5.65 -5.50
CA LEU A 206 -5.84 5.42 -4.70
C LEU A 206 -5.85 4.04 -4.01
N ILE A 207 -5.41 2.99 -4.69
CA ILE A 207 -5.42 1.61 -4.16
C ILE A 207 -4.20 1.34 -3.26
N PHE A 208 -3.14 2.14 -3.35
CA PHE A 208 -1.88 1.91 -2.66
C PHE A 208 -2.01 1.64 -1.13
N PRO A 209 -2.73 2.45 -0.32
CA PRO A 209 -2.87 2.17 1.11
C PRO A 209 -3.58 0.84 1.38
N THR A 210 -4.64 0.54 0.65
CA THR A 210 -5.37 -0.74 0.76
C THR A 210 -4.47 -1.91 0.41
N LEU A 211 -3.61 -1.74 -0.60
CA LEU A 211 -2.64 -2.76 -0.99
C LEU A 211 -1.60 -3.00 0.12
N MET A 212 -1.08 -1.94 0.76
CA MET A 212 -0.15 -2.05 1.88
C MET A 212 -0.81 -2.75 3.08
N ALA A 213 -2.03 -2.34 3.44
CA ALA A 213 -2.78 -2.94 4.55
C ALA A 213 -3.15 -4.42 4.29
N ALA A 214 -3.45 -4.79 3.04
CA ALA A 214 -3.69 -6.19 2.68
C ALA A 214 -2.41 -7.03 2.64
N MET A 215 -1.27 -6.40 2.34
CA MET A 215 0.03 -7.04 2.20
C MET A 215 0.63 -7.43 3.54
N THR A 216 0.37 -6.66 4.59
CA THR A 216 0.92 -6.89 5.92
C THR A 216 -0.17 -7.20 6.92
N GLY A 217 0.23 -7.81 8.03
CA GLY A 217 -0.68 -8.00 9.15
C GLY A 217 -0.05 -8.82 10.25
N TYR A 218 -0.84 -9.12 11.28
CA TYR A 218 -0.43 -10.02 12.34
C TYR A 218 -1.36 -11.24 12.43
N SER A 219 -0.78 -12.37 12.82
CA SER A 219 -1.50 -13.60 13.08
C SER A 219 -1.13 -14.17 14.45
N THR A 220 -2.01 -14.99 15.02
CA THR A 220 -1.68 -15.76 16.21
C THR A 220 -0.55 -16.73 15.87
N ARG A 221 0.50 -16.73 16.68
CA ARG A 221 1.59 -17.70 16.54
C ARG A 221 1.06 -19.05 17.00
N ALA A 222 1.25 -20.07 16.16
CA ALA A 222 0.98 -21.44 16.54
C ALA A 222 2.30 -22.16 16.84
N GLU A 223 2.26 -23.02 17.84
CA GLU A 223 3.38 -23.90 18.19
C GLU A 223 2.96 -25.34 17.90
N GLY A 224 3.93 -26.18 17.54
CA GLY A 224 3.71 -27.60 17.35
C GLY A 224 3.70 -28.33 18.69
N TRP A 225 2.73 -29.21 18.88
CA TRP A 225 2.58 -30.04 20.06
C TRP A 225 2.49 -31.51 19.67
N PHE A 226 3.09 -32.38 20.49
CA PHE A 226 2.91 -33.81 20.44
C PHE A 226 1.79 -34.24 21.39
N ILE A 227 0.95 -35.17 20.93
CA ILE A 227 -0.04 -35.88 21.75
C ILE A 227 0.64 -37.15 22.28
N LEU A 228 0.96 -37.15 23.56
CA LEU A 228 1.55 -38.29 24.27
C LEU A 228 0.57 -39.48 24.33
N ASN A 229 1.06 -40.66 24.76
CA ASN A 229 0.22 -41.87 24.83
C ASN A 229 -0.90 -41.78 25.87
N ASP A 230 -0.69 -41.02 26.94
CA ASP A 230 -1.67 -40.67 27.96
C ASP A 230 -2.70 -39.61 27.50
N GLY A 231 -2.53 -39.07 26.29
CA GLY A 231 -3.36 -38.01 25.72
C GLY A 231 -2.96 -36.58 26.14
N ASN A 232 -1.94 -36.42 26.99
CA ASN A 232 -1.40 -35.12 27.34
C ASN A 232 -0.65 -34.49 26.17
N LEU A 233 -0.57 -33.16 26.19
CA LEU A 233 0.09 -32.38 25.15
C LEU A 233 1.43 -31.87 25.67
N VAL A 234 2.47 -32.04 24.87
CA VAL A 234 3.79 -31.43 25.12
C VAL A 234 4.24 -30.66 23.88
N THR A 235 4.85 -29.49 24.08
CA THR A 235 5.42 -28.72 22.97
C THR A 235 6.53 -29.52 22.29
N HIS A 236 6.65 -29.38 20.97
CA HIS A 236 7.69 -30.03 20.16
C HIS A 236 9.10 -29.80 20.72
N ASP A 237 9.43 -28.56 21.09
CA ASP A 237 10.75 -28.21 21.63
C ASP A 237 11.06 -28.92 22.97
N THR A 238 10.09 -28.95 23.89
CA THR A 238 10.26 -29.65 25.18
C THR A 238 10.43 -31.15 24.98
N PHE A 239 9.65 -31.76 24.08
CA PHE A 239 9.77 -33.19 23.78
C PHE A 239 11.16 -33.51 23.22
N LEU A 240 11.60 -32.79 22.19
CA LEU A 240 12.91 -33.02 21.56
C LEU A 240 14.09 -32.75 22.50
N TYR A 241 13.94 -31.81 23.44
CA TYR A 241 15.01 -31.49 24.39
C TYR A 241 15.13 -32.50 25.53
N GLU A 242 14.00 -32.97 26.07
CA GLU A 242 13.97 -33.91 27.20
C GLU A 242 14.01 -35.38 26.77
N MET A 243 13.68 -35.72 25.53
CA MET A 243 13.74 -37.11 25.06
C MET A 243 15.17 -37.65 25.09
N ARG A 244 15.28 -38.95 25.28
CA ARG A 244 16.55 -39.69 25.30
C ARG A 244 16.42 -40.90 24.39
N ASP A 245 17.46 -41.19 23.63
CA ASP A 245 17.50 -42.40 22.82
C ASP A 245 17.50 -43.63 23.73
N ALA A 246 16.64 -44.59 23.43
CA ALA A 246 16.42 -45.77 24.25
C ALA A 246 16.21 -47.03 23.42
N GLN A 247 16.65 -48.16 23.95
CA GLN A 247 16.23 -49.46 23.48
C GLN A 247 14.97 -49.88 24.23
N ILE A 248 13.93 -50.24 23.48
CA ILE A 248 12.66 -50.76 24.02
C ILE A 248 12.69 -52.29 23.86
N VAL A 249 12.57 -53.00 24.97
CA VAL A 249 12.51 -54.47 25.02
C VAL A 249 11.05 -54.89 25.08
N LEU A 250 10.52 -55.42 23.98
CA LEU A 250 9.10 -55.74 23.82
C LEU A 250 8.67 -56.93 24.67
N ASP A 251 9.58 -57.87 24.91
CA ASP A 251 9.35 -59.11 25.65
C ASP A 251 10.21 -59.19 26.94
N GLY A 252 10.25 -58.06 27.67
CA GLY A 252 11.01 -57.91 28.92
C GLY A 252 10.67 -58.94 30.00
N SER A 253 9.46 -59.50 29.98
CA SER A 253 9.05 -60.60 30.89
C SER A 253 9.98 -61.81 30.84
N ARG A 254 10.63 -62.08 29.70
CA ARG A 254 11.60 -63.18 29.53
C ARG A 254 12.87 -63.00 30.37
N ILE A 255 13.16 -61.76 30.78
CA ILE A 255 14.28 -61.40 31.66
C ILE A 255 13.79 -60.84 33.00
N GLY A 256 12.57 -61.19 33.41
CA GLY A 256 12.01 -60.79 34.70
C GLY A 256 11.70 -59.30 34.82
N MET A 257 11.49 -58.63 33.69
CA MET A 257 11.16 -57.20 33.61
C MET A 257 9.74 -57.02 33.06
N GLU A 258 9.22 -55.81 33.11
CA GLU A 258 7.95 -55.53 32.42
C GLU A 258 8.15 -55.57 30.91
N ASP A 259 7.14 -56.03 30.17
CA ASP A 259 7.13 -55.91 28.72
C ASP A 259 7.11 -54.43 28.32
N ASN A 260 7.79 -54.09 27.21
CA ASN A 260 8.10 -52.71 26.80
C ASN A 260 9.02 -51.93 27.75
N ALA A 261 9.85 -52.61 28.55
CA ALA A 261 10.88 -51.96 29.36
C ALA A 261 11.84 -51.13 28.50
N THR A 262 12.21 -49.95 29.00
CA THR A 262 13.11 -49.00 28.31
C THR A 262 14.46 -48.91 28.98
N PHE A 263 15.52 -48.93 28.17
CA PHE A 263 16.90 -48.76 28.62
C PHE A 263 17.55 -47.65 27.83
N SER A 264 18.34 -46.80 28.49
CA SER A 264 19.27 -45.94 27.76
C SER A 264 20.20 -46.80 26.91
N LEU A 265 20.66 -46.27 25.77
CA LEU A 265 21.55 -47.02 24.88
C LEU A 265 22.81 -47.54 25.57
N GLU A 266 23.38 -46.76 26.48
CA GLU A 266 24.55 -47.15 27.28
C GLU A 266 24.25 -48.37 28.16
N LYS A 267 23.13 -48.33 28.89
CA LYS A 267 22.71 -49.44 29.75
C LYS A 267 22.32 -50.68 28.95
N TRP A 268 21.72 -50.49 27.77
CA TRP A 268 21.42 -51.60 26.88
C TRP A 268 22.69 -52.26 26.34
N ALA A 269 23.70 -51.47 25.95
CA ALA A 269 24.97 -52.00 25.49
C ALA A 269 25.71 -52.80 26.58
N GLU A 270 25.59 -52.40 27.84
CA GLU A 270 26.09 -53.18 28.99
C GLU A 270 25.39 -54.54 29.11
N ILE A 271 24.07 -54.57 28.90
CA ILE A 271 23.24 -55.80 28.99
C ILE A 271 23.47 -56.71 27.78
N SER A 272 23.55 -56.15 26.57
CA SER A 272 23.56 -56.91 25.31
C SER A 272 24.95 -57.11 24.69
N GLY A 273 25.98 -56.41 25.17
CA GLY A 273 27.33 -56.43 24.60
C GLY A 273 28.33 -57.12 25.52
N GLU A 274 28.66 -56.50 26.67
CA GLU A 274 29.66 -57.04 27.59
C GLU A 274 29.17 -58.28 28.36
N ASN A 275 27.85 -58.43 28.51
CA ASN A 275 27.24 -59.48 29.31
C ASN A 275 26.28 -60.41 28.52
N HIS A 276 26.34 -60.37 27.19
CA HIS A 276 25.64 -61.34 26.34
C HIS A 276 26.60 -62.42 25.89
N THR A 277 26.25 -63.68 26.17
CA THR A 277 26.98 -64.84 25.66
C THR A 277 26.07 -65.67 24.78
N GLU A 278 26.39 -65.73 23.50
CA GLU A 278 25.78 -66.66 22.56
C GLU A 278 26.45 -68.03 22.73
N TYR A 279 25.70 -69.01 23.24
CA TYR A 279 26.16 -70.38 23.35
C TYR A 279 25.72 -71.18 22.12
N GLU A 280 26.68 -71.71 21.36
CA GLU A 280 26.40 -72.65 20.26
C GLU A 280 25.51 -73.80 20.77
N GLY A 281 24.24 -73.78 20.35
CA GLY A 281 23.27 -74.84 20.63
C GLY A 281 22.46 -74.73 21.93
N ILE A 282 22.60 -73.67 22.75
CA ILE A 282 21.89 -73.55 24.05
C ILE A 282 21.01 -72.28 24.15
N GLY A 283 21.26 -71.27 23.30
CA GLY A 283 20.46 -70.03 23.22
C GLY A 283 21.19 -68.79 23.76
N HIS A 284 20.43 -67.73 24.00
CA HIS A 284 20.93 -66.43 24.45
C HIS A 284 20.82 -66.28 25.97
N GLU A 285 21.90 -65.82 26.59
CA GLU A 285 21.97 -65.47 28.01
C GLU A 285 22.18 -63.97 28.16
N TYR A 286 21.35 -63.32 28.99
CA TYR A 286 21.41 -61.89 29.29
C TYR A 286 21.62 -61.67 30.78
N ARG A 287 22.53 -60.76 31.14
CA ARG A 287 22.76 -60.40 32.53
C ARG A 287 22.15 -59.03 32.83
N VAL A 288 21.32 -58.97 33.86
CA VAL A 288 20.74 -57.70 34.34
C VAL A 288 21.12 -57.56 35.81
N GLY A 289 22.11 -56.70 36.10
CA GLY A 289 22.74 -56.62 37.41
C GLY A 289 23.48 -57.93 37.77
N ASP A 290 23.18 -58.51 38.92
CA ASP A 290 23.79 -59.77 39.38
C ASP A 290 23.01 -61.03 38.96
N VAL A 291 21.90 -60.87 38.25
CA VAL A 291 21.01 -61.97 37.86
C VAL A 291 21.21 -62.30 36.37
N VAL A 292 21.26 -63.60 36.09
CA VAL A 292 21.47 -64.18 34.76
C VAL A 292 20.16 -64.79 34.27
N TYR A 293 19.71 -64.37 33.08
CA TYR A 293 18.48 -64.83 32.45
C TYR A 293 18.78 -65.59 31.16
N ARG A 294 18.22 -66.79 31.02
CA ARG A 294 18.35 -67.63 29.82
C ARG A 294 17.08 -67.57 29.00
N VAL A 295 17.21 -66.97 27.82
CA VAL A 295 16.07 -66.53 27.01
C VAL A 295 15.76 -67.53 25.89
N GLY A 296 16.59 -68.56 25.69
CA GLY A 296 16.39 -69.61 24.67
C GLY A 296 16.97 -69.22 23.31
N PHE A 297 16.55 -69.89 22.24
CA PHE A 297 17.13 -69.70 20.89
C PHE A 297 16.72 -68.40 20.20
N GLU A 298 15.60 -67.80 20.60
CA GLU A 298 15.16 -66.51 20.05
C GLU A 298 15.73 -65.38 20.91
N PRO A 299 16.42 -64.39 20.34
CA PRO A 299 16.89 -63.23 21.09
C PRO A 299 15.70 -62.42 21.63
N LEU A 300 15.97 -61.45 22.51
CA LEU A 300 14.93 -60.52 22.94
C LEU A 300 14.45 -59.70 21.75
N HIS A 301 13.13 -59.52 21.66
CA HIS A 301 12.53 -58.64 20.68
C HIS A 301 12.76 -57.21 21.13
N THR A 302 13.64 -56.51 20.41
CA THR A 302 13.97 -55.13 20.75
C THR A 302 13.74 -54.21 19.57
N GLN A 303 13.37 -52.98 19.88
CA GLN A 303 13.22 -51.90 18.92
C GLN A 303 13.92 -50.66 19.46
N PHE A 304 14.47 -49.86 18.55
CA PHE A 304 15.02 -48.57 18.90
C PHE A 304 13.89 -47.54 18.99
N GLY A 305 13.95 -46.66 19.98
CA GLY A 305 12.95 -45.63 20.21
C GLY A 305 13.46 -44.52 21.11
N TYR A 306 12.53 -43.79 21.69
CA TYR A 306 12.79 -42.67 22.58
C TYR A 306 12.16 -42.94 23.94
N GLN A 307 12.82 -42.46 24.99
CA GLN A 307 12.27 -42.38 26.33
C GLN A 307 11.99 -40.91 26.66
N PHE A 308 10.77 -40.61 27.08
CA PHE A 308 10.38 -39.28 27.55
C PHE A 308 9.57 -39.43 28.84
N ARG A 309 10.04 -38.79 29.92
CA ARG A 309 9.43 -38.85 31.27
C ARG A 309 9.13 -40.26 31.79
N GLY A 310 9.97 -41.23 31.43
CA GLY A 310 9.85 -42.63 31.86
C GLY A 310 8.97 -43.50 30.97
N GLU A 311 8.30 -42.93 29.96
CA GLU A 311 7.52 -43.69 28.98
C GLU A 311 8.29 -43.94 27.69
N ALA A 312 7.98 -45.07 27.04
CA ALA A 312 8.56 -45.52 25.79
C ALA A 312 7.78 -44.99 24.58
N TYR A 313 8.50 -44.46 23.59
CA TYR A 313 7.97 -43.98 22.33
C TYR A 313 8.72 -44.65 21.17
N ASP A 314 8.00 -45.19 20.19
CA ASP A 314 8.63 -45.78 19.01
C ASP A 314 9.23 -44.69 18.11
N MET A 315 10.17 -45.07 17.22
CA MET A 315 10.71 -44.11 16.24
C MET A 315 9.65 -43.56 15.28
N ALA A 316 8.53 -44.28 15.10
CA ALA A 316 7.40 -43.81 14.30
C ALA A 316 6.60 -42.71 14.99
N PHE A 317 6.74 -42.50 16.30
CA PHE A 317 6.00 -41.49 17.05
C PHE A 317 6.23 -40.08 16.50
N THR A 318 7.49 -39.71 16.29
CA THR A 318 7.86 -38.36 15.83
C THR A 318 7.49 -38.12 14.37
N SER A 319 7.34 -39.16 13.56
CA SER A 319 6.96 -39.07 12.14
C SER A 319 5.46 -39.24 11.89
N ASN A 320 4.67 -39.64 12.91
CA ASN A 320 3.24 -39.87 12.75
C ASN A 320 2.45 -38.55 12.77
N PRO A 321 1.88 -38.09 11.64
CA PRO A 321 1.15 -36.82 11.56
C PRO A 321 -0.05 -36.76 12.51
N SER A 322 -0.64 -37.90 12.89
CA SER A 322 -1.77 -37.95 13.83
C SER A 322 -1.39 -37.55 15.25
N ARG A 323 -0.10 -37.61 15.59
CA ARG A 323 0.45 -37.22 16.90
C ARG A 323 0.83 -35.75 16.96
N HIS A 324 0.88 -35.05 15.83
CA HIS A 324 1.19 -33.63 15.75
C HIS A 324 -0.10 -32.80 15.80
N ARG A 325 -0.11 -31.75 16.62
CA ARG A 325 -1.16 -30.74 16.63
C ARG A 325 -0.57 -29.35 16.67
N CYS A 326 -1.02 -28.47 15.78
CA CYS A 326 -0.74 -27.04 15.88
C CYS A 326 -1.76 -26.40 16.83
N ILE A 327 -1.28 -25.69 17.85
CA ILE A 327 -2.14 -25.00 18.81
C ILE A 327 -1.78 -23.52 18.82
N ALA A 328 -2.79 -22.67 18.72
CA ALA A 328 -2.63 -21.22 18.80
C ALA A 328 -2.17 -20.81 20.20
N THR A 329 -1.14 -19.99 20.27
CA THR A 329 -0.62 -19.42 21.51
C THR A 329 -1.21 -18.02 21.75
N GLU A 330 -1.03 -17.49 22.96
CA GLU A 330 -1.37 -16.09 23.29
C GLU A 330 -0.42 -15.06 22.67
N LYS A 331 0.60 -15.53 21.94
CA LYS A 331 1.60 -14.71 21.26
C LYS A 331 1.21 -14.46 19.82
N TYR A 332 1.60 -13.31 19.31
CA TYR A 332 1.35 -12.87 17.95
C TYR A 332 2.66 -12.70 17.20
N GLN A 333 2.57 -12.80 15.88
CA GLN A 333 3.68 -12.56 14.96
C GLN A 333 3.20 -11.58 13.90
N TYR A 334 4.08 -10.68 13.47
CA TYR A 334 3.78 -9.71 12.40
C TYR A 334 4.47 -10.17 11.13
N GLY A 335 3.81 -10.01 9.99
CA GLY A 335 4.29 -10.59 8.77
C GLY A 335 3.71 -9.98 7.51
N VAL A 336 4.13 -10.59 6.40
CA VAL A 336 3.84 -10.15 5.04
C VAL A 336 3.30 -11.34 4.23
N SER A 337 2.31 -11.07 3.40
CA SER A 337 1.84 -11.95 2.34
C SER A 337 2.77 -11.83 1.14
N THR A 338 3.63 -12.82 0.88
CA THR A 338 4.59 -12.74 -0.24
C THR A 338 3.91 -12.64 -1.61
N VAL A 339 2.69 -13.17 -1.76
CA VAL A 339 1.93 -13.06 -3.02
C VAL A 339 1.52 -11.61 -3.28
N ILE A 340 0.94 -10.94 -2.28
CA ILE A 340 0.54 -9.53 -2.39
C ILE A 340 1.78 -8.64 -2.52
N PHE A 341 2.86 -8.94 -1.79
CA PHE A 341 4.12 -8.21 -1.88
C PHE A 341 4.73 -8.27 -3.30
N ARG A 342 4.76 -9.45 -3.93
CA ARG A 342 5.20 -9.60 -5.33
C ARG A 342 4.32 -8.80 -6.30
N GLY A 343 3.00 -8.89 -6.14
CA GLY A 343 2.06 -8.09 -6.94
C GLY A 343 2.30 -6.59 -6.79
N THR A 344 2.57 -6.15 -5.56
CA THR A 344 2.90 -4.75 -5.23
C THR A 344 4.15 -4.28 -5.94
N ILE A 345 5.22 -5.09 -5.97
CA ILE A 345 6.47 -4.75 -6.69
C ILE A 345 6.18 -4.49 -8.17
N VAL A 346 5.44 -5.39 -8.82
CA VAL A 346 5.10 -5.26 -10.25
C VAL A 346 4.29 -3.98 -10.49
N LEU A 347 3.26 -3.73 -9.68
CA LEU A 347 2.42 -2.54 -9.82
C LEU A 347 3.21 -1.25 -9.55
N GLN A 348 4.10 -1.23 -8.56
CA GLN A 348 4.97 -0.09 -8.25
C GLN A 348 5.96 0.19 -9.41
N MET A 349 6.51 -0.84 -10.04
CA MET A 349 7.36 -0.68 -11.23
C MET A 349 6.56 -0.10 -12.41
N LEU A 350 5.37 -0.65 -12.68
CA LEU A 350 4.49 -0.16 -13.75
C LEU A 350 4.09 1.30 -13.52
N TRP A 351 3.73 1.66 -12.29
CA TRP A 351 3.42 3.05 -11.92
C TRP A 351 4.64 3.96 -12.15
N THR A 352 5.83 3.55 -11.72
CA THR A 352 7.06 4.33 -11.84
C THR A 352 7.46 4.56 -13.29
N TYR A 353 7.36 3.53 -14.13
CA TYR A 353 7.60 3.66 -15.56
C TYR A 353 6.55 4.57 -16.21
N THR A 354 5.28 4.44 -15.85
CA THR A 354 4.19 5.25 -16.39
C THR A 354 4.35 6.73 -16.06
N ILE A 355 4.65 7.06 -14.80
CA ILE A 355 4.83 8.45 -14.38
C ILE A 355 6.08 9.06 -15.02
N TYR A 356 7.16 8.27 -15.15
CA TYR A 356 8.37 8.71 -15.84
C TYR A 356 8.10 8.95 -17.33
N ALA A 357 7.35 8.07 -18.01
CA ALA A 357 6.97 8.23 -19.40
C ALA A 357 6.12 9.50 -19.62
N LEU A 358 5.13 9.75 -18.76
CA LEU A 358 4.33 10.98 -18.77
C LEU A 358 5.22 12.22 -18.63
N TRP A 359 6.13 12.20 -17.65
CA TRP A 359 7.04 13.31 -17.41
C TRP A 359 8.00 13.55 -18.59
N VAL A 360 8.63 12.50 -19.14
CA VAL A 360 9.52 12.61 -20.30
C VAL A 360 8.75 13.17 -21.49
N HIS A 361 7.54 12.68 -21.73
CA HIS A 361 6.69 13.14 -22.82
C HIS A 361 6.36 14.63 -22.69
N ALA A 362 5.86 15.04 -21.52
CA ALA A 362 5.52 16.43 -21.24
C ALA A 362 6.73 17.37 -21.38
N ASN A 363 7.92 16.96 -20.92
CA ASN A 363 9.11 17.81 -20.95
C ASN A 363 9.86 17.84 -22.28
N ARG A 364 9.70 16.81 -23.13
CA ARG A 364 10.29 16.78 -24.48
C ARG A 364 9.44 17.52 -25.50
N LYS A 365 8.10 17.38 -25.42
CA LYS A 365 7.17 17.99 -26.37
C LYS A 365 6.57 19.30 -25.90
N GLY A 366 6.53 19.56 -24.59
CA GLY A 366 5.91 20.74 -24.02
C GLY A 366 6.80 21.97 -24.13
N GLN A 367 6.39 22.91 -24.98
CA GLN A 367 7.05 24.18 -25.24
C GLN A 367 7.05 25.08 -23.99
N LEU A 368 5.90 25.24 -23.31
CA LEU A 368 5.80 26.08 -22.11
C LEU A 368 6.50 25.44 -20.92
N CYS A 369 6.39 24.11 -20.80
CA CYS A 369 7.15 23.35 -19.80
C CYS A 369 8.67 23.55 -19.99
N SER A 370 9.12 23.54 -21.24
CA SER A 370 10.53 23.77 -21.59
C SER A 370 11.00 25.18 -21.24
N ALA A 371 10.14 26.18 -21.45
CA ALA A 371 10.36 27.58 -21.09
C ALA A 371 10.28 27.84 -19.57
N GLY A 372 10.01 26.80 -18.76
CA GLY A 372 9.93 26.90 -17.31
C GLY A 372 8.58 27.42 -16.79
N ARG A 373 7.59 27.62 -17.66
CA ARG A 373 6.19 27.87 -17.28
C ARG A 373 5.59 26.55 -16.81
N LYS A 374 5.60 26.32 -15.49
CA LYS A 374 4.87 25.21 -14.86
C LYS A 374 3.48 25.65 -14.43
N LEU A 375 2.51 24.76 -14.63
CA LEU A 375 1.19 24.88 -14.06
C LEU A 375 1.30 24.53 -12.57
N GLY A 376 0.87 25.45 -11.71
CA GLY A 376 0.78 25.27 -10.26
C GLY A 376 -0.55 25.82 -9.77
N PRO A 377 -0.93 25.62 -8.51
CA PRO A 377 -2.29 25.90 -8.03
C PRO A 377 -2.71 27.36 -8.29
N PHE A 378 -1.91 28.33 -7.85
CA PHE A 378 -2.20 29.76 -8.07
C PHE A 378 -2.26 30.14 -9.55
N ARG A 379 -1.39 29.54 -10.37
CA ARG A 379 -1.40 29.80 -11.81
C ARG A 379 -2.65 29.19 -12.46
N ALA A 380 -3.03 27.98 -12.05
CA ALA A 380 -4.22 27.33 -12.55
C ALA A 380 -5.47 28.14 -12.20
N VAL A 381 -5.55 28.71 -10.99
CA VAL A 381 -6.64 29.64 -10.62
C VAL A 381 -6.60 30.89 -11.49
N ALA A 382 -5.43 31.52 -11.68
CA ALA A 382 -5.31 32.73 -12.48
C ALA A 382 -5.65 32.50 -13.97
N ASP A 383 -5.13 31.43 -14.56
CA ASP A 383 -5.37 31.04 -15.95
C ASP A 383 -6.85 30.66 -16.14
N LEU A 384 -7.48 29.96 -15.19
CA LEU A 384 -8.91 29.63 -15.21
C LEU A 384 -9.78 30.87 -15.09
N ALA A 385 -9.50 31.76 -14.12
CA ALA A 385 -10.25 32.99 -13.93
C ALA A 385 -10.15 33.91 -15.15
N GLY A 386 -8.97 33.98 -15.78
CA GLY A 386 -8.76 34.69 -17.04
C GLY A 386 -9.60 34.11 -18.17
N ALA A 387 -9.58 32.79 -18.34
CA ALA A 387 -10.37 32.12 -19.36
C ALA A 387 -11.88 32.33 -19.16
N MET A 388 -12.37 32.17 -17.93
CA MET A 388 -13.78 32.39 -17.58
C MET A 388 -14.20 33.86 -17.79
N LYS A 389 -13.34 34.83 -17.47
CA LYS A 389 -13.64 36.25 -17.72
C LYS A 389 -13.79 36.55 -19.21
N VAL A 390 -12.96 35.94 -20.04
CA VAL A 390 -13.02 36.09 -21.51
C VAL A 390 -14.30 35.46 -22.06
N ASP A 391 -14.64 34.26 -21.60
CA ASP A 391 -15.73 33.47 -22.18
C ASP A 391 -17.12 33.85 -21.62
N LEU A 392 -17.21 34.22 -20.34
CA LEU A 392 -18.47 34.52 -19.64
C LEU A 392 -18.67 36.03 -19.39
N GLY A 393 -17.66 36.86 -19.67
CA GLY A 393 -17.69 38.31 -19.45
C GLY A 393 -17.25 38.76 -18.04
N GLU A 394 -17.15 40.07 -17.85
CA GLU A 394 -16.60 40.66 -16.61
C GLU A 394 -17.42 40.35 -15.35
N ASN A 395 -18.72 40.09 -15.53
CA ASN A 395 -19.66 39.86 -14.44
C ASN A 395 -19.83 38.38 -14.08
N ALA A 396 -18.96 37.49 -14.56
CA ALA A 396 -19.03 36.05 -14.30
C ALA A 396 -19.09 35.71 -12.79
N SER A 397 -18.41 36.51 -11.95
CA SER A 397 -18.38 36.31 -10.49
C SER A 397 -19.74 36.49 -9.78
N ALA A 398 -20.73 37.12 -10.44
CA ALA A 398 -22.06 37.32 -9.86
C ALA A 398 -23.00 36.12 -10.05
N TYR A 399 -22.62 35.14 -10.90
CA TYR A 399 -23.48 34.00 -11.20
C TYR A 399 -23.27 32.86 -10.19
N PRO A 400 -24.34 32.08 -9.89
CA PRO A 400 -24.21 30.90 -9.03
C PRO A 400 -23.49 29.75 -9.75
N ASP A 401 -22.79 28.91 -8.98
CA ASP A 401 -21.95 27.81 -9.48
C ASP A 401 -22.63 26.91 -10.51
N LYS A 402 -23.91 26.56 -10.32
CA LYS A 402 -24.67 25.72 -11.26
C LYS A 402 -24.82 26.35 -12.65
N VAL A 403 -24.95 27.68 -12.71
CA VAL A 403 -25.04 28.41 -13.97
C VAL A 403 -23.66 28.48 -14.61
N LEU A 404 -22.61 28.75 -13.82
CA LEU A 404 -21.23 28.75 -14.30
C LEU A 404 -20.81 27.41 -14.87
N GLU A 405 -21.12 26.30 -14.18
CA GLU A 405 -20.82 24.95 -14.65
C GLU A 405 -21.54 24.64 -15.97
N LYS A 406 -22.82 24.99 -16.06
CA LYS A 406 -23.61 24.80 -17.28
C LYS A 406 -23.04 25.60 -18.46
N GLU A 407 -22.71 26.86 -18.26
CA GLU A 407 -22.16 27.71 -19.33
C GLU A 407 -20.72 27.31 -19.69
N CYS A 408 -19.86 26.95 -18.73
CA CYS A 408 -18.53 26.38 -19.01
C CYS A 408 -18.59 25.06 -19.77
N SER A 409 -19.62 24.22 -19.51
CA SER A 409 -19.83 22.96 -20.24
C SER A 409 -20.33 23.18 -21.67
N ARG A 410 -21.00 24.32 -21.91
CA ARG A 410 -21.53 24.73 -23.22
C ARG A 410 -20.51 25.47 -24.06
N SER A 411 -19.57 26.19 -23.43
CA SER A 411 -18.47 26.86 -24.11
C SER A 411 -17.65 25.84 -24.90
N LYS A 412 -17.78 25.92 -26.22
CA LYS A 412 -16.90 25.28 -27.21
C LYS A 412 -16.31 26.42 -28.04
N PRO A 413 -15.01 26.42 -28.37
CA PRO A 413 -13.98 25.39 -28.13
C PRO A 413 -13.58 25.16 -26.66
N GLY A 414 -12.79 24.13 -26.36
CA GLY A 414 -12.24 23.88 -25.02
C GLY A 414 -11.00 24.74 -24.69
N LEU A 415 -10.53 24.73 -23.44
CA LEU A 415 -9.37 25.50 -22.98
C LEU A 415 -8.09 25.14 -23.74
N ARG A 416 -7.42 26.18 -24.24
CA ARG A 416 -6.13 26.12 -24.91
C ARG A 416 -5.28 27.34 -24.55
N TYR A 417 -3.96 27.20 -24.59
CA TYR A 417 -3.08 28.36 -24.49
C TYR A 417 -3.10 29.20 -25.77
N TYR A 418 -3.10 30.52 -25.60
CA TYR A 418 -2.94 31.50 -26.68
C TYR A 418 -1.87 32.52 -26.30
N ILE A 419 -1.40 33.26 -27.30
CA ILE A 419 -0.42 34.35 -27.11
C ILE A 419 -1.00 35.63 -27.74
N ASP A 420 -0.95 36.72 -27.00
CA ASP A 420 -1.29 38.06 -27.48
C ASP A 420 -0.07 38.99 -27.44
N PRO A 421 0.21 39.75 -28.52
CA PRO A 421 1.21 40.80 -28.45
C PRO A 421 0.70 41.93 -27.54
N CYS A 422 1.52 42.31 -26.57
CA CYS A 422 1.31 43.52 -25.79
C CYS A 422 1.94 44.71 -26.54
N GLY A 423 1.32 45.89 -26.44
CA GLY A 423 1.81 47.11 -27.10
C GLY A 423 3.20 47.59 -26.64
N ASP A 424 3.76 46.98 -25.60
CA ASP A 424 5.12 47.22 -25.08
C ASP A 424 6.19 46.29 -25.69
N GLY A 425 5.83 45.48 -26.70
CA GLY A 425 6.73 44.52 -27.33
C GLY A 425 6.89 43.22 -26.54
N THR A 426 6.15 43.03 -25.44
CA THR A 426 6.07 41.75 -24.73
C THR A 426 4.91 40.89 -25.26
N TRP A 427 4.87 39.62 -24.86
CA TRP A 427 3.81 38.69 -25.24
C TRP A 427 3.06 38.22 -24.00
N HIS A 428 1.72 38.36 -24.00
CA HIS A 428 0.84 37.81 -22.98
C HIS A 428 0.49 36.38 -23.34
N VAL A 429 0.76 35.42 -22.45
CA VAL A 429 0.36 34.03 -22.66
C VAL A 429 -0.80 33.72 -21.71
N GLY A 430 -1.99 33.60 -22.29
CA GLY A 430 -3.25 33.35 -21.57
C GLY A 430 -3.86 31.98 -21.90
N LEU A 431 -4.98 31.68 -21.24
CA LEU A 431 -5.80 30.50 -21.51
C LEU A 431 -7.19 30.98 -21.95
N SER A 432 -7.72 30.47 -23.06
CA SER A 432 -9.06 30.83 -23.56
C SER A 432 -9.69 29.61 -24.21
N SER A 433 -11.02 29.58 -24.22
CA SER A 433 -11.77 28.53 -24.90
C SER A 433 -12.29 28.98 -26.27
N GLY A 434 -12.27 30.28 -26.60
CA GLY A 434 -12.94 30.86 -27.77
C GLY A 434 -12.08 31.17 -29.00
N ARG A 435 -10.75 31.00 -28.96
CA ARG A 435 -9.87 31.49 -30.04
C ARG A 435 -9.61 30.46 -31.16
N PRO A 436 -9.55 30.90 -32.43
CA PRO A 436 -9.38 30.02 -33.59
C PRO A 436 -8.01 29.31 -33.58
N LYS A 437 -7.99 28.12 -34.18
CA LYS A 437 -6.88 27.15 -34.14
C LYS A 437 -5.58 27.67 -34.76
N ASP A 438 -5.64 28.72 -35.58
CA ASP A 438 -4.52 29.19 -36.40
C ASP A 438 -3.55 30.12 -35.64
N GLU A 439 -3.82 30.46 -34.37
CA GLU A 439 -2.89 31.17 -33.47
C GLU A 439 -2.07 30.18 -32.60
N VAL A 440 -1.51 29.14 -33.22
CA VAL A 440 -0.73 28.11 -32.50
C VAL A 440 0.61 28.66 -32.00
N LEU A 441 0.98 28.32 -30.77
CA LEU A 441 2.31 28.54 -30.21
C LEU A 441 3.41 27.91 -31.08
N VAL A 442 4.18 28.73 -31.79
CA VAL A 442 5.48 28.36 -32.36
C VAL A 442 6.57 29.14 -31.64
N LEU A 443 7.33 28.45 -30.77
CA LEU A 443 8.60 28.95 -30.25
C LEU A 443 9.70 28.65 -31.26
N ASP A 444 10.38 29.70 -31.73
CA ASP A 444 11.60 29.58 -32.55
C ASP A 444 12.80 29.13 -31.69
N ASP A 445 13.91 28.70 -32.31
CA ASP A 445 15.15 28.22 -31.68
C ASP A 445 15.80 29.27 -30.73
N ASP A 446 15.44 30.54 -30.93
CA ASP A 446 15.80 31.67 -30.07
C ASP A 446 14.87 31.88 -28.86
N ALA A 447 13.90 30.98 -28.63
CA ALA A 447 12.84 31.10 -27.63
C ALA A 447 12.01 32.40 -27.78
N ARG A 448 11.94 32.93 -29.00
CA ARG A 448 11.06 34.02 -29.38
C ARG A 448 9.72 33.43 -29.82
N LEU A 449 8.64 34.00 -29.30
CA LEU A 449 7.28 33.64 -29.68
C LEU A 449 6.96 34.40 -30.97
N TYR A 450 6.64 33.67 -32.04
CA TYR A 450 6.10 34.25 -33.26
C TYR A 450 4.77 33.58 -33.59
N ARG A 451 3.94 34.32 -34.34
CA ARG A 451 2.65 33.86 -34.85
C ARG A 451 2.86 32.94 -36.04
#